data_AF-A0A9D4T4H5-F1
#
_entry.id   AF-A0A9D4T4H5-F1
#
_cell.length_a   1.000
_cell.length_b   1.000
_cell.length_c   1.000
_cell.angle_alpha   90.00
_cell.angle_beta   90.00
_cell.angle_gamma   90.00
#
_symmetry.space_group_name_H-M   'P 1'
#
loop_
_entity.id
_entity.type
_entity.pdbx_description
1 polymer ?
#
loop_
_entity_poly.entity_id
_entity_poly.type
_entity_poly.pdbx_seq_one_letter_code
_entity_poly.pdbx_strand_id
1 'polypeptide(L)'
;MTVPCTDTKQLAAELLFVLCKEKVGRLIKYTGYGNAAGLLARRGLLLGGAEVLYSSDSEDSDTEEYLRHRDHINPVLGCHEPARESPMQGLSEEQKEHEAMQLVNLMDRLARFVPFRQLKGH
;
A
#
# COMPACT_ATOMS: atom_id res chain seq x y z
N MET A 1 0.60 10.47 10.83
CA MET A 1 1.62 9.68 10.10
C MET A 1 2.55 10.55 9.25
N THR A 2 2.06 11.60 8.59
CA THR A 2 2.81 12.37 7.58
C THR A 2 3.14 13.81 7.98
N VAL A 3 3.05 14.13 9.27
CA VAL A 3 3.47 15.45 9.80
C VAL A 3 5.00 15.58 9.77
N PRO A 4 5.55 16.80 9.64
CA PRO A 4 7.00 17.01 9.56
C PRO A 4 7.73 16.68 10.86
N CYS A 5 7.06 16.74 12.02
CA CYS A 5 7.64 16.39 13.31
C CYS A 5 7.79 14.86 13.43
N THR A 6 9.03 14.39 13.64
CA THR A 6 9.41 12.97 13.68
C THR A 6 8.77 12.21 14.83
N ASP A 7 8.79 12.78 16.01
CA ASP A 7 8.40 12.09 17.24
C ASP A 7 6.88 11.89 17.27
N THR A 8 6.13 12.92 16.88
CA THR A 8 4.67 12.85 16.79
C THR A 8 4.21 11.85 15.73
N LYS A 9 4.82 11.85 14.53
CA LYS A 9 4.42 10.87 13.50
C LYS A 9 4.78 9.44 13.91
N GLN A 10 5.90 9.24 14.60
CA GLN A 10 6.31 7.94 15.09
C GLN A 10 5.36 7.42 16.18
N LEU A 11 5.09 8.22 17.20
CA LEU A 11 4.19 7.84 18.30
C LEU A 11 2.78 7.58 17.78
N ALA A 12 2.27 8.39 16.86
CA ALA A 12 0.97 8.15 16.22
C ALA A 12 0.96 6.82 15.44
N ALA A 13 2.05 6.50 14.72
CA ALA A 13 2.16 5.26 13.97
C ALA A 13 2.18 4.03 14.89
N GLU A 14 2.96 4.10 15.98
CA GLU A 14 3.05 3.02 16.96
C GLU A 14 1.72 2.80 17.68
N LEU A 15 1.04 3.87 18.09
CA LEU A 15 -0.29 3.81 18.68
C LEU A 15 -1.30 3.12 17.74
N LEU A 16 -1.37 3.57 16.48
CA LEU A 16 -2.27 2.97 15.48
C LEU A 16 -1.95 1.50 15.22
N PHE A 17 -0.67 1.11 15.23
CA PHE A 17 -0.27 -0.28 15.03
C PHE A 17 -0.70 -1.19 16.18
N VAL A 18 -0.59 -0.70 17.43
CA VAL A 18 -1.12 -1.40 18.60
C VAL A 18 -2.64 -1.55 18.51
N LEU A 19 -3.36 -0.49 18.14
CA LEU A 19 -4.82 -0.55 17.92
C LEU A 19 -5.19 -1.55 16.80
N CYS A 20 -4.33 -1.72 15.81
CA CYS A 20 -4.49 -2.71 14.75
C CYS A 20 -4.14 -4.15 15.19
N LYS A 21 -3.89 -4.39 16.49
CA LYS A 21 -3.40 -5.66 17.06
C LYS A 21 -2.10 -6.12 16.38
N GLU A 22 -1.25 -5.18 15.98
CA GLU A 22 0.01 -5.42 15.27
C GLU A 22 -0.13 -6.21 13.95
N LYS A 23 -1.34 -6.25 13.37
CA LYS A 23 -1.60 -6.86 12.06
C LYS A 23 -1.33 -5.84 10.95
N VAL A 24 -0.33 -6.11 10.10
CA VAL A 24 0.09 -5.23 8.99
C VAL A 24 -1.07 -4.95 8.03
N GLY A 25 -1.86 -5.97 7.68
CA GLY A 25 -3.02 -5.80 6.80
C GLY A 25 -4.08 -4.86 7.37
N ARG A 26 -4.33 -4.93 8.69
CA ARG A 26 -5.29 -4.05 9.37
C ARG A 26 -4.78 -2.61 9.44
N LEU A 27 -3.48 -2.41 9.68
CA LEU A 27 -2.87 -1.08 9.62
C LEU A 27 -3.02 -0.46 8.22
N ILE A 28 -2.63 -1.20 7.17
CA ILE A 28 -2.72 -0.74 5.78
C ILE A 28 -4.17 -0.41 5.40
N LYS A 29 -5.14 -1.24 5.81
CA LYS A 29 -6.57 -0.99 5.59
C LYS A 29 -7.01 0.39 6.08
N TYR A 30 -6.61 0.78 7.28
CA TYR A 30 -7.08 2.02 7.91
C TYR A 30 -6.20 3.24 7.64
N THR A 31 -4.93 3.05 7.29
CA THR A 31 -4.00 4.17 7.11
C THR A 31 -3.49 4.30 5.68
N GLY A 32 -3.57 3.26 4.86
CA GLY A 32 -2.88 3.17 3.58
C GLY A 32 -1.40 2.82 3.72
N TYR A 33 -0.86 2.12 2.72
CA TYR A 33 0.54 1.72 2.68
C TYR A 33 1.49 2.91 2.69
N GLY A 34 1.16 4.02 2.01
CA GLY A 34 2.03 5.20 1.97
C GLY A 34 2.28 5.81 3.35
N ASN A 35 1.24 5.86 4.18
CA ASN A 35 1.36 6.33 5.56
C ASN A 35 2.05 5.30 6.45
N ALA A 36 1.78 4.00 6.26
CA ALA A 36 2.35 2.92 7.07
C ALA A 36 3.82 2.59 6.72
N ALA A 37 4.28 2.88 5.50
CA ALA A 37 5.56 2.44 4.97
C ALA A 37 6.74 2.85 5.87
N GLY A 38 6.71 4.04 6.45
CA GLY A 38 7.76 4.49 7.37
C GLY A 38 7.85 3.62 8.64
N LEU A 39 6.71 3.23 9.21
CA LEU A 39 6.67 2.33 10.36
C LEU A 39 7.10 0.91 9.97
N LEU A 40 6.56 0.40 8.85
CA LEU A 40 6.86 -0.94 8.35
C LEU A 40 8.34 -1.10 8.00
N ALA A 41 8.96 -0.09 7.40
CA ALA A 41 10.39 -0.06 7.12
C ALA A 41 11.22 -0.18 8.41
N ARG A 42 10.88 0.60 9.43
CA ARG A 42 11.59 0.62 10.72
C ARG A 42 11.45 -0.69 11.49
N ARG A 43 10.33 -1.40 11.34
CA ARG A 43 10.09 -2.72 11.94
C ARG A 43 10.51 -3.90 11.04
N GLY A 44 11.01 -3.65 9.82
CA GLY A 44 11.38 -4.71 8.89
C GLY A 44 10.21 -5.51 8.31
N LEU A 45 9.01 -4.94 8.28
CA LEU A 45 7.75 -5.61 7.89
C LEU A 45 7.27 -5.25 6.48
N LEU A 46 8.14 -4.65 5.64
CA LEU A 46 7.77 -4.21 4.28
C LEU A 46 7.34 -5.35 3.35
N LEU A 47 7.86 -6.57 3.56
CA LEU A 47 7.54 -7.76 2.76
C LEU A 47 6.50 -8.66 3.45
N GLY A 48 5.81 -8.14 4.46
CA GLY A 48 4.99 -8.94 5.37
C GLY A 48 5.76 -9.30 6.63
N GLY A 49 5.05 -9.27 7.76
CA GLY A 49 5.56 -9.62 9.08
C GLY A 49 4.95 -10.92 9.58
N ALA A 50 5.62 -11.59 10.53
CA ALA A 50 5.01 -12.66 11.29
C ALA A 50 3.84 -12.10 12.12
N GLU A 51 2.69 -12.77 12.11
CA GLU A 51 1.56 -12.37 12.94
C GLU A 51 1.90 -12.55 14.43
N VAL A 52 1.72 -11.49 15.21
CA VAL A 52 1.80 -11.55 16.67
C VAL A 52 0.47 -12.12 17.18
N LEU A 53 0.55 -13.13 18.05
CA LEU A 53 -0.64 -13.77 18.61
C LEU A 53 -1.26 -12.87 19.69
N TYR A 54 -2.41 -12.29 19.39
CA TYR A 54 -3.17 -11.48 20.36
C TYR A 54 -4.20 -12.36 21.07
N SER A 55 -4.34 -12.23 22.40
CA SER A 55 -5.23 -13.09 23.21
C SER A 55 -6.73 -12.98 22.88
N SER A 56 -7.11 -12.04 22.02
CA SER A 56 -8.48 -11.86 21.50
C SER A 56 -8.40 -11.75 19.98
N ASP A 57 -8.53 -12.89 19.30
CA ASP A 57 -8.53 -12.95 17.84
C ASP A 57 -9.93 -12.75 17.23
N SER A 58 -10.95 -12.59 18.09
CA SER A 58 -12.28 -12.19 17.66
C SER A 58 -12.32 -10.69 17.37
N GLU A 59 -12.60 -10.36 16.12
CA GLU A 59 -13.68 -9.48 15.63
C GLU A 59 -13.19 -8.81 14.34
N ASP A 60 -13.83 -9.21 13.25
CA ASP A 60 -13.76 -8.50 11.99
C ASP A 60 -14.56 -7.20 12.19
N SER A 61 -13.86 -6.12 12.57
CA SER A 61 -14.45 -4.80 12.79
C SER A 61 -14.82 -4.10 11.47
N ASP A 62 -15.07 -4.88 10.43
CA ASP A 62 -15.40 -4.42 9.10
C ASP A 62 -16.84 -3.92 9.09
N THR A 63 -17.01 -2.70 8.60
CA THR A 63 -18.34 -2.14 8.41
C THR A 63 -18.92 -2.66 7.10
N GLU A 64 -20.26 -2.75 7.05
CA GLU A 64 -20.99 -3.09 5.81
C GLU A 64 -20.59 -2.19 4.62
N GLU A 65 -20.29 -0.91 4.90
CA GLU A 65 -19.79 0.04 3.90
C GLU A 65 -18.43 -0.36 3.35
N TYR A 66 -17.50 -0.75 4.23
CA TYR A 66 -16.18 -1.20 3.85
C TYR A 66 -16.25 -2.44 2.97
N LEU A 67 -17.06 -3.43 3.34
CA LEU A 67 -17.22 -4.66 2.57
C LEU A 67 -17.75 -4.40 1.15
N ARG A 68 -18.65 -3.43 0.97
CA ARG A 68 -19.19 -3.05 -0.35
C ARG A 68 -18.18 -2.34 -1.24
N HIS A 69 -17.26 -1.57 -0.66
CA HIS A 69 -16.32 -0.73 -1.41
C HIS A 69 -14.89 -1.23 -1.33
N ARG A 70 -14.63 -2.39 -0.72
CA ARG A 70 -13.28 -2.91 -0.49
C ARG A 70 -12.42 -2.91 -1.76
N ASP A 71 -13.01 -3.30 -2.88
CA ASP A 71 -12.33 -3.40 -4.17
C ASP A 71 -12.03 -2.02 -4.80
N HIS A 72 -12.63 -0.95 -4.28
CA HIS A 72 -12.48 0.43 -4.72
C HIS A 72 -11.61 1.27 -3.76
N ILE A 73 -11.11 0.68 -2.68
CA ILE A 73 -10.23 1.37 -1.73
C ILE A 73 -8.81 1.33 -2.27
N ASN A 74 -8.18 2.50 -2.38
CA ASN A 74 -6.78 2.58 -2.78
C ASN A 74 -5.90 2.03 -1.64
N PRO A 75 -5.15 0.93 -1.85
CA PRO A 75 -4.33 0.33 -0.79
C PRO A 75 -3.16 1.22 -0.35
N VAL A 76 -2.75 2.19 -1.18
CA VAL A 76 -1.71 3.17 -0.84
C VAL A 76 -2.24 4.25 0.09
N LEU A 77 -3.47 4.71 -0.12
CA LEU A 77 -4.08 5.79 0.66
C LEU A 77 -4.92 5.31 1.84
N GLY A 78 -5.48 4.10 1.76
CA GLY A 78 -6.38 3.53 2.77
C GLY A 78 -7.80 4.12 2.71
N CYS A 79 -8.18 4.76 1.60
CA CYS A 79 -9.50 5.36 1.42
C CYS A 79 -10.01 5.18 -0.02
N HIS A 80 -11.32 5.37 -0.20
CA HIS A 80 -11.96 5.42 -1.50
C HIS A 80 -11.62 6.73 -2.21
N GLU A 81 -11.13 6.64 -3.44
CA GLU A 81 -10.92 7.81 -4.30
C GLU A 81 -12.08 7.98 -5.28
N PRO A 82 -12.51 9.22 -5.57
CA PRO A 82 -13.43 9.44 -6.68
C PRO A 82 -12.79 8.96 -7.98
N ALA A 83 -13.62 8.47 -8.91
CA ALA A 83 -13.16 8.05 -10.23
C ALA A 83 -12.41 9.20 -10.91
N ARG A 84 -11.11 9.01 -11.16
CA ARG A 84 -10.31 9.95 -11.95
C ARG A 84 -10.65 9.79 -13.43
N GLU A 85 -10.60 10.90 -14.15
CA GLU A 85 -10.59 10.90 -15.61
C GLU A 85 -9.44 10.02 -16.12
N SER A 86 -9.65 9.37 -17.26
CA SER A 86 -8.59 8.53 -17.83
C SER A 86 -7.39 9.41 -18.15
N PRO A 87 -6.15 9.01 -17.81
CA PRO A 87 -4.95 9.78 -18.14
C PRO A 87 -4.81 10.09 -19.63
N MET A 88 -5.47 9.29 -20.47
CA MET A 88 -5.46 9.38 -21.93
C MET A 88 -6.53 10.33 -22.51
N GLN A 89 -7.31 11.00 -21.66
CA GLN A 89 -8.40 11.86 -22.08
C GLN A 89 -7.84 13.14 -22.73
N GLY A 90 -8.33 13.46 -23.93
CA GLY A 90 -7.88 14.64 -24.68
C GLY A 90 -6.61 14.44 -25.53
N LEU A 91 -6.01 13.25 -25.50
CA LEU A 91 -4.88 12.90 -26.38
C LEU A 91 -5.34 12.41 -27.74
N SER A 92 -4.58 12.73 -28.80
CA SER A 92 -4.75 12.10 -30.12
C SER A 92 -4.28 10.64 -30.10
N GLU A 93 -4.70 9.83 -31.08
CA GLU A 93 -4.27 8.42 -31.15
C GLU A 93 -2.75 8.28 -31.27
N GLU A 94 -2.09 9.16 -32.03
CA GLU A 94 -0.62 9.16 -32.14
C GLU A 94 0.06 9.44 -30.79
N GLN A 95 -0.47 10.39 -30.01
CA GLN A 95 0.03 10.69 -28.66
C GLN A 95 -0.17 9.50 -27.72
N LYS A 96 -1.33 8.85 -27.79
CA LYS A 96 -1.63 7.65 -26.99
C LYS A 96 -0.67 6.51 -27.30
N GLU A 97 -0.39 6.25 -28.58
CA GLU A 97 0.58 5.23 -29.00
C GLU A 97 2.00 5.56 -28.51
N HIS A 98 2.40 6.84 -28.60
CA HIS A 98 3.70 7.28 -28.13
C HIS A 98 3.88 7.06 -26.62
N GLU A 99 2.89 7.46 -25.81
CA GLU A 99 2.89 7.25 -24.36
C GLU A 99 2.89 5.76 -23.99
N ALA A 100 2.11 4.93 -24.70
CA ALA A 100 2.11 3.49 -24.51
C ALA A 100 3.49 2.88 -24.77
N MET A 101 4.19 3.33 -25.82
CA MET A 101 5.54 2.86 -26.13
C MET A 101 6.57 3.34 -25.09
N GLN A 102 6.43 4.55 -24.56
CA GLN A 102 7.25 5.02 -23.43
C GLN A 102 7.04 4.15 -22.19
N LEU A 103 5.79 3.80 -21.88
CA LEU A 103 5.45 2.95 -20.74
C LEU A 103 6.08 1.55 -20.87
N VAL A 104 5.97 0.90 -22.04
CA VAL A 104 6.59 -0.40 -22.31
C VAL A 104 8.10 -0.34 -22.09
N ASN A 105 8.75 0.71 -22.59
CA ASN A 105 10.19 0.91 -22.41
C ASN A 105 10.58 1.07 -20.93
N LEU A 106 9.76 1.78 -20.13
CA LEU A 106 9.98 1.92 -18.69
C LEU A 106 9.82 0.58 -17.96
N MET A 107 8.80 -0.20 -18.31
CA MET A 107 8.59 -1.53 -17.73
C MET A 107 9.71 -2.51 -18.08
N ASP A 108 10.17 -2.51 -19.33
CA ASP A 108 11.31 -3.33 -19.78
C ASP A 108 12.59 -2.98 -19.01
N ARG A 109 12.87 -1.69 -18.82
CA ARG A 109 14.00 -1.23 -18.00
C ARG A 109 13.86 -1.74 -16.57
N LEU A 110 12.71 -1.55 -15.92
CA LEU A 110 12.47 -2.01 -14.55
C LEU A 110 12.66 -3.53 -14.42
N ALA A 111 12.07 -4.31 -15.33
CA ALA A 111 12.15 -5.77 -15.33
C ALA A 111 13.60 -6.29 -15.43
N ARG A 112 14.46 -5.60 -16.18
CA ARG A 112 15.88 -5.95 -16.29
C ARG A 112 16.71 -5.60 -15.06
N PHE A 113 16.27 -4.60 -14.27
CA PHE A 113 16.96 -4.19 -13.04
C PHE A 113 16.57 -4.98 -11.80
N VAL A 114 15.48 -5.76 -11.83
CA VAL A 114 15.16 -6.69 -10.73
C VAL A 114 15.98 -7.97 -10.97
N PRO A 115 17.09 -8.22 -10.25
CA PRO A 115 17.69 -9.54 -10.29
C PRO A 115 16.63 -10.49 -9.74
N PHE A 116 16.15 -11.39 -10.59
CA PHE A 116 15.34 -12.52 -10.21
C PHE A 116 16.17 -13.33 -9.21
N ARG A 117 16.10 -12.99 -7.91
CA ARG A 117 16.79 -13.73 -6.85
C ARG A 117 16.15 -15.11 -6.86
N GLN A 118 16.86 -16.04 -7.49
CA GLN A 118 16.71 -17.47 -7.35
C GLN A 118 16.71 -17.78 -5.85
N LEU A 119 15.53 -17.88 -5.25
CA LEU A 119 15.31 -18.65 -4.03
C LEU A 119 15.39 -20.12 -4.42
N LYS A 120 16.60 -20.61 -4.68
CA LYS A 120 16.87 -22.05 -4.62
C LYS A 120 17.06 -22.37 -3.14
N GLY A 121 16.06 -23.03 -2.58
CA GLY A 121 16.15 -23.68 -1.29
C GLY A 121 17.28 -24.71 -1.28
N HIS A 122 18.01 -24.71 -0.17
CA HIS A 122 18.76 -25.85 0.34
C HIS A 122 18.15 -26.20 1.70
#